data_AF-A0A2E0Z1V7-F1
#
_entry.id   AF-A0A2E0Z1V7-F1
#
_cell.length_a   1.000
_cell.length_b   1.000
_cell.length_c   1.000
_cell.angle_alpha   90.00
_cell.angle_beta   90.00
_cell.angle_gamma   90.00
#
_symmetry.space_group_name_H-M   'P 1'
#
loop_
_entity.id
_entity.type
_entity.pdbx_description
1 polymer ?
#
loop_
_entity_poly.entity_id
_entity_poly.type
_entity_poly.pdbx_seq_one_letter_code
_entity_poly.pdbx_strand_id
1 'polypeptide(L)'
;MAVVDTFTRLIFDEADELGAREQVIIEAFRSVDDNVLMDTLPEMGEYLRNLGVREMIHLVARIREHIQAQAGLAAGEPGGDAGHGKGRAGRRPH
;
A
#
# COMPACT_ATOMS: atom_id res chain seq x y z
N MET A 1 -4.35 -11.81 6.69
CA MET A 1 -5.58 -12.46 6.17
C MET A 1 -6.07 -11.72 4.94
N ALA A 2 -6.50 -10.46 5.05
CA ALA A 2 -7.07 -9.67 3.94
C ALA A 2 -6.46 -9.83 2.53
N VAL A 3 -5.13 -9.76 2.35
CA VAL A 3 -4.50 -9.96 1.01
C VAL A 3 -4.86 -11.31 0.40
N VAL A 4 -4.82 -12.38 1.20
CA VAL A 4 -5.15 -13.74 0.74
C VAL A 4 -6.64 -13.85 0.43
N ASP A 5 -7.49 -13.22 1.24
CA ASP A 5 -8.95 -13.22 1.03
C ASP A 5 -9.32 -12.49 -0.27
N THR A 6 -8.70 -11.34 -0.54
CA THR A 6 -8.84 -10.61 -1.82
C THR A 6 -8.37 -11.47 -3.00
N PHE A 7 -7.21 -12.11 -2.89
CA PHE A 7 -6.71 -12.97 -3.95
C PHE A 7 -7.59 -14.18 -4.20
N THR A 8 -8.13 -14.78 -3.14
CA THR A 8 -9.09 -15.89 -3.24
C THR A 8 -10.32 -15.44 -4.03
N ARG A 9 -10.86 -14.26 -3.73
CA ARG A 9 -11.98 -13.70 -4.50
C ARG A 9 -11.64 -13.47 -5.96
N LEU A 10 -10.47 -12.92 -6.27
CA LEU A 10 -10.01 -12.74 -7.66
C LEU A 10 -9.85 -14.09 -8.38
N ILE A 11 -9.31 -15.11 -7.70
CA ILE A 11 -9.15 -16.47 -8.23
C ILE A 11 -10.49 -17.18 -8.48
N PHE A 12 -11.57 -16.78 -7.82
CA PHE A 12 -12.89 -17.39 -8.01
C PHE A 12 -13.88 -16.47 -8.72
N ASP A 13 -13.39 -15.40 -9.35
CA ASP A 13 -14.20 -14.41 -10.07
C ASP A 13 -15.29 -13.74 -9.20
N GLU A 14 -15.08 -13.70 -7.88
CA GLU A 14 -15.96 -13.04 -6.89
C GLU A 14 -15.58 -11.56 -6.70
N ALA A 15 -15.15 -10.89 -7.77
CA ALA A 15 -14.58 -9.55 -7.74
C ALA A 15 -15.63 -8.41 -7.75
N ASP A 16 -16.91 -8.74 -7.94
CA ASP A 16 -18.00 -7.76 -8.05
C ASP A 16 -18.32 -7.05 -6.72
N GLU A 17 -17.86 -7.61 -5.59
CA GLU A 17 -18.14 -7.10 -4.23
C GLU A 17 -16.86 -6.67 -3.47
N LEU A 18 -15.85 -6.18 -4.18
CA LEU A 18 -14.62 -5.69 -3.54
C LEU A 18 -14.84 -4.32 -2.89
N GLY A 19 -14.62 -4.25 -1.58
CA GLY A 19 -14.73 -3.02 -0.79
C GLY A 19 -13.47 -2.16 -0.84
N ALA A 20 -13.48 -1.09 -0.05
CA ALA A 20 -12.37 -0.14 0.00
C ALA A 20 -11.04 -0.78 0.43
N ARG A 21 -11.09 -1.81 1.29
CA ARG A 21 -9.88 -2.51 1.74
C ARG A 21 -9.28 -3.37 0.63
N GLU A 22 -10.11 -4.06 -0.11
CA GLU A 22 -9.72 -4.87 -1.26
C GLU A 22 -9.17 -3.99 -2.38
N GLN A 23 -9.73 -2.80 -2.59
CA GLN A 23 -9.20 -1.82 -3.55
C GLN A 23 -7.77 -1.38 -3.21
N VAL A 24 -7.47 -1.07 -1.94
CA VAL A 24 -6.10 -0.76 -1.50
C VAL A 24 -5.14 -1.93 -1.76
N ILE A 25 -5.61 -3.16 -1.58
CA ILE A 25 -4.81 -4.37 -1.87
C ILE A 25 -4.56 -4.51 -3.38
N ILE A 26 -5.55 -4.23 -4.21
CA ILE A 26 -5.41 -4.24 -5.68
C ILE A 26 -4.41 -3.17 -6.15
N GLU A 27 -4.49 -1.96 -5.61
CA GLU A 27 -3.56 -0.87 -5.93
C GLU A 27 -2.13 -1.21 -5.49
N ALA A 28 -1.98 -1.78 -4.29
CA ALA A 28 -0.69 -2.26 -3.82
C ALA A 28 -0.16 -3.40 -4.69
N PHE A 29 -1.02 -4.30 -5.15
CA PHE A 29 -0.64 -5.38 -6.06
C PHE A 29 -0.11 -4.82 -7.39
N ARG A 30 -0.83 -3.89 -8.01
CA ARG A 30 -0.40 -3.19 -9.23
C ARG A 30 0.92 -2.42 -9.07
N SER A 31 1.21 -1.95 -7.87
CA SER A 31 2.45 -1.22 -7.57
C SER A 31 3.65 -2.14 -7.31
N VAL A 32 3.40 -3.41 -6.95
CA VAL A 32 4.42 -4.39 -6.60
C VAL A 32 4.79 -5.29 -7.79
N ASP A 33 3.86 -5.51 -8.71
CA ASP A 33 4.02 -6.42 -9.83
C ASP A 33 3.54 -5.78 -11.14
N ASP A 34 4.49 -5.44 -12.01
CA ASP A 34 4.21 -4.75 -13.28
C ASP A 34 3.38 -5.61 -14.25
N ASN A 35 3.37 -6.94 -14.06
CA ASN A 35 2.61 -7.86 -14.94
C ASN A 35 1.11 -7.59 -14.88
N VAL A 36 0.60 -7.07 -13.77
CA VAL A 36 -0.83 -6.82 -13.54
C VAL A 36 -1.21 -5.35 -13.58
N LEU A 37 -0.28 -4.47 -13.97
CA LEU A 37 -0.45 -3.02 -13.87
C LEU A 37 -1.68 -2.51 -14.66
N MET A 38 -1.92 -3.08 -15.84
CA MET A 38 -3.02 -2.71 -16.75
C MET A 38 -4.13 -3.77 -16.81
N ASP A 39 -4.01 -4.86 -16.05
CA ASP A 39 -4.94 -5.98 -16.09
C ASP A 39 -6.28 -5.62 -15.43
N THR A 40 -7.34 -6.16 -16.01
CA THR A 40 -8.67 -6.22 -15.40
C THR A 40 -8.68 -7.20 -14.23
N LEU A 41 -9.66 -7.09 -13.33
CA LEU A 41 -9.75 -7.99 -12.17
C LEU A 41 -9.80 -9.49 -12.55
N PRO A 42 -10.53 -9.91 -13.61
CA PRO A 42 -10.48 -11.30 -14.08
C PRO A 42 -9.10 -11.73 -14.58
N GLU A 43 -8.39 -10.89 -15.34
CA GLU A 43 -7.03 -11.17 -15.83
C GLU A 43 -6.04 -11.31 -14.66
N MET A 44 -6.17 -10.46 -13.64
CA MET A 44 -5.41 -10.60 -12.39
C MET A 44 -5.70 -11.92 -11.68
N GLY A 45 -6.97 -12.36 -11.67
CA GLY A 45 -7.38 -13.67 -11.16
C GLY A 45 -6.73 -14.84 -11.91
N GLU A 46 -6.69 -14.76 -13.24
CA GLU A 46 -6.00 -15.73 -14.09
C GLU A 46 -4.50 -15.77 -13.81
N TYR A 47 -3.85 -14.61 -13.71
CA TYR A 47 -2.45 -14.51 -13.32
C TYR A 47 -2.19 -15.21 -11.97
N LEU A 48 -3.01 -14.93 -10.95
CA LEU A 48 -2.88 -15.53 -9.62
C LEU A 48 -3.07 -17.06 -9.63
N ARG A 49 -3.96 -17.60 -10.50
CA ARG A 49 -4.14 -19.06 -10.69
C ARG A 49 -2.91 -19.73 -11.30
N ASN A 50 -2.16 -19.01 -12.13
CA ASN A 50 -0.97 -19.50 -12.80
C ASN A 50 0.30 -19.44 -11.93
N LEU A 51 0.26 -18.72 -10.80
CA LEU A 51 1.38 -18.66 -9.86
C LEU A 51 1.53 -19.96 -9.07
N GLY A 52 2.79 -20.40 -8.92
CA GLY A 52 3.14 -21.41 -7.94
C GLY A 52 3.01 -20.91 -6.51
N VAL A 53 2.83 -21.82 -5.56
CA VAL A 53 2.66 -21.48 -4.12
C VAL A 53 3.82 -20.64 -3.59
N ARG A 54 5.06 -20.90 -4.03
CA ARG A 54 6.23 -20.12 -3.59
C ARG A 54 6.16 -18.67 -4.09
N GLU A 55 5.78 -18.47 -5.34
CA GLU A 55 5.63 -17.14 -5.94
C GLU A 55 4.50 -16.38 -5.25
N MET A 56 3.38 -17.05 -4.97
CA MET A 56 2.28 -16.50 -4.18
C MET A 56 2.73 -16.02 -2.79
N ILE A 57 3.51 -16.83 -2.06
CA ILE A 57 4.03 -16.45 -0.74
C ILE A 57 4.88 -15.18 -0.83
N HIS A 58 5.79 -15.11 -1.82
CA HIS A 58 6.64 -13.94 -2.01
C HIS A 58 5.84 -12.69 -2.41
N LEU A 59 4.86 -12.84 -3.31
CA LEU A 59 4.00 -11.75 -3.74
C LEU A 59 3.19 -11.19 -2.55
N VAL A 60 2.56 -12.07 -1.77
CA VAL A 60 1.78 -11.67 -0.57
C VAL A 60 2.68 -10.97 0.45
N ALA A 61 3.92 -11.43 0.65
CA ALA A 61 4.87 -10.77 1.54
C ALA A 61 5.19 -9.34 1.06
N ARG A 62 5.54 -9.17 -0.22
CA ARG A 62 5.85 -7.87 -0.81
C ARG A 62 4.68 -6.88 -0.74
N ILE A 63 3.45 -7.33 -0.99
CA ILE A 63 2.25 -6.50 -0.88
C ILE A 63 2.02 -6.04 0.56
N ARG A 64 2.19 -6.93 1.55
CA ARG A 64 2.05 -6.57 2.96
C ARG A 64 3.08 -5.54 3.39
N GLU A 65 4.34 -5.73 2.99
CA GLU A 65 5.43 -4.78 3.25
C GLU A 65 5.14 -3.42 2.62
N HIS A 66 4.65 -3.40 1.37
CA HIS A 66 4.28 -2.17 0.67
C HIS A 66 3.16 -1.40 1.40
N ILE A 67 2.08 -2.09 1.80
CA ILE A 67 0.97 -1.46 2.54
C ILE A 67 1.45 -0.94 3.91
N GLN A 68 2.29 -1.70 4.61
CA GLN A 68 2.86 -1.26 5.89
C GLN A 68 3.76 -0.03 5.74
N ALA A 69 4.58 0.02 4.69
CA ALA A 69 5.43 1.18 4.39
C ALA A 69 4.58 2.42 4.09
N GLN A 70 3.51 2.30 3.30
CA GLN A 70 2.60 3.41 3.02
C GLN A 70 1.87 3.91 4.28
N ALA A 71 1.41 3.00 5.15
CA ALA A 71 0.81 3.37 6.43
C ALA A 71 1.80 4.08 7.37
N GLY A 72 3.06 3.66 7.36
CA GLY A 72 4.14 4.30 8.11
C GLY A 72 4.50 5.71 7.60
N LEU A 73 4.45 5.91 6.28
CA LEU A 73 4.63 7.23 5.65
C LEU A 73 3.48 8.18 5.98
N ALA A 74 2.24 7.70 5.98
CA ALA A 74 1.06 8.51 6.34
C ALA A 74 1.00 8.87 7.84
N ALA A 75 1.55 8.03 8.72
CA ALA A 75 1.67 8.31 10.16
C ALA A 75 2.93 9.14 10.52
N GLY A 76 3.82 9.35 9.55
CA GLY A 76 5.15 9.92 9.70
C GLY A 76 5.28 11.41 9.37
N GLU A 77 4.20 12.18 9.28
CA GLU A 77 4.27 13.64 9.19
C GLU A 77 4.09 14.32 10.57
N PRO A 78 5.16 14.50 11.36
CA PRO A 78 5.25 15.64 12.27
C PRO A 78 5.83 16.83 11.49
N GLY A 79 5.18 17.99 11.64
CA GLY A 79 5.48 19.22 10.91
C GLY A 79 6.97 19.61 10.88
N GLY A 80 7.43 19.94 9.67
CA GLY A 80 8.65 20.71 9.44
C GLY A 80 8.41 22.19 9.70
N ASP A 81 8.70 22.58 10.94
CA ASP A 81 8.90 23.93 11.44
C ASP A 81 9.72 24.83 10.47
N ALA A 82 9.10 25.92 10.02
CA ALA A 82 9.83 27.12 9.60
C ALA A 82 9.77 28.16 10.73
N GLY A 83 10.27 27.76 11.90
CA GLY A 83 10.55 28.62 13.03
C GLY A 83 11.71 29.54 12.69
N HIS A 84 11.40 30.67 12.06
CA HIS A 84 12.37 31.74 11.87
C HIS A 84 12.69 32.37 13.22
N GLY A 85 13.73 31.82 13.87
CA GLY A 85 14.33 32.37 15.07
C GLY A 85 14.81 33.80 14.81
N LYS A 86 14.20 34.74 15.53
CA LYS A 86 14.79 36.06 15.77
C LYS A 86 14.78 36.37 17.26
N GLY A 87 15.58 35.59 17.99
CA GLY A 87 16.05 35.97 19.30
C GLY A 87 17.35 36.76 19.18
N ARG A 88 17.34 38.07 19.43
CA ARG A 88 18.53 38.77 19.91
C ARG A 88 18.18 39.98 20.76
N ALA A 89 18.59 39.85 22.03
CA ALA A 89 18.94 40.89 23.02
C ALA A 89 17.83 41.90 23.38
N GLY A 90 17.44 42.10 24.63
CA GLY A 90 18.28 42.17 25.83
C GLY A 90 17.93 43.49 26.53
N ARG A 91 17.68 43.42 27.84
CA ARG A 91 17.03 44.42 28.70
C ARG A 91 17.77 45.77 28.80
N ARG A 92 16.97 46.82 29.11
CA ARG A 92 17.36 48.10 29.74
C ARG A 92 18.12 47.86 31.06
N PRO A 93 18.97 48.80 31.53
CA PRO A 93 18.56 50.00 32.29
C PRO A 93 19.23 51.27 31.71
N HIS A 94 18.87 52.52 32.03
CA HIS A 94 18.64 53.20 33.31
C HIS A 94 17.61 54.33 33.13
#